data_AF-A0A8I0H6Q4-F1
#
_entry.id   AF-A0A8I0H6Q4-F1
#
_cell.length_a   1.000
_cell.length_b   1.000
_cell.length_c   1.000
_cell.angle_alpha   90.00
_cell.angle_beta   90.00
_cell.angle_gamma   90.00
#
_symmetry.space_group_name_H-M   'P 1'
#
loop_
_entity.id
_entity.type
_entity.pdbx_description
1 polymer ?
#
loop_
_entity_poly.entity_id
_entity_poly.type
_entity_poly.pdbx_seq_one_letter_code
_entity_poly.pdbx_strand_id
1 'polypeptide(L)'
;SVLVNPNIATIQTSEGIADQVYFLPVTPYFVEEIIKKERPDGILLAFGGQTALNCGTELYQNGILQKYGVRVLGTSVEAIMYTEDRDLFV
;
A
#
# COMPACT_ATOMS: atom_id res chain seq x y z
N SER A 1 6.12 3.08 12.29
CA SER A 1 5.30 3.14 11.07
C SER A 1 6.19 3.53 9.90
N VAL A 2 5.92 2.94 8.74
CA VAL A 2 6.64 3.22 7.48
C VAL A 2 5.67 3.86 6.50
N LEU A 3 6.06 4.97 5.89
CA LEU A 3 5.28 5.68 4.87
C LEU A 3 6.02 5.64 3.52
N VAL A 4 5.30 5.33 2.44
CA VAL A 4 5.80 5.46 1.06
C VAL A 4 5.00 6.53 0.35
N ASN A 5 5.64 7.65 0.03
CA ASN A 5 5.00 8.74 -0.71
C ASN A 5 6.08 9.57 -1.44
N PRO A 6 6.07 9.62 -2.78
CA PRO A 6 7.06 10.38 -3.54
C PRO A 6 6.84 11.90 -3.47
N ASN A 7 5.68 12.37 -3.01
CA ASN A 7 5.38 13.80 -2.94
C ASN A 7 5.96 14.44 -1.67
N ILE A 8 7.14 15.06 -1.81
CA ILE A 8 7.85 15.76 -0.73
C ILE A 8 7.08 16.97 -0.18
N ALA A 9 6.14 17.53 -0.94
CA ALA A 9 5.37 18.71 -0.55
C ALA A 9 4.09 18.34 0.22
N THR A 10 4.16 17.38 1.15
CA THR A 10 3.01 16.95 1.95
C THR A 10 3.33 16.89 3.45
N ILE A 11 2.33 17.17 4.29
CA ILE A 11 2.49 17.09 5.75
C ILE A 11 2.80 15.65 6.19
N GLN A 12 2.20 14.64 5.54
CA GLN A 12 2.48 13.22 5.84
C GLN A 12 3.97 12.85 5.74
N THR A 13 4.76 13.54 4.90
CA THR A 13 6.20 13.30 4.74
C THR A 13 7.08 14.18 5.62
N SER A 14 6.48 14.96 6.52
CA SER A 14 7.22 15.81 7.46
C SER A 14 7.87 14.97 8.57
N GLU A 15 8.96 15.49 9.11
CA GLU A 15 9.68 14.86 10.22
C GLU A 15 8.76 14.65 11.43
N GLY A 16 8.87 13.46 12.05
CA GLY A 16 8.08 13.09 13.23
C GLY A 16 6.66 12.61 12.97
N ILE A 17 6.18 12.58 11.71
CA ILE A 17 4.84 12.05 11.38
C ILE A 17 4.84 10.53 11.20
N ALA A 18 5.90 9.98 10.61
CA ALA A 18 6.15 8.55 10.51
C ALA A 18 7.58 8.24 10.96
N ASP A 19 7.82 7.05 11.50
CA ASP A 19 9.16 6.64 11.95
C ASP A 19 10.15 6.55 10.78
N GLN A 20 9.67 6.11 9.62
CA GLN A 20 10.45 6.06 8.39
C GLN A 20 9.61 6.50 7.18
N VAL A 21 10.18 7.38 6.35
CA VAL A 21 9.58 7.85 5.10
C VAL A 21 10.44 7.42 3.92
N TYR A 22 9.79 6.86 2.89
CA TYR A 22 10.40 6.52 1.61
C TYR A 22 9.83 7.43 0.52
N PHE A 23 10.68 8.29 -0.03
CA PHE A 23 10.38 9.12 -1.22
C PHE A 23 10.59 8.32 -2.50
N LEU A 24 9.87 7.21 -2.63
CA LEU A 24 9.94 6.29 -3.77
C LEU A 24 8.58 6.20 -4.48
N PRO A 25 8.55 5.85 -5.78
CA PRO A 25 7.31 5.60 -6.48
C PRO A 25 6.46 4.53 -5.78
N VAL A 26 5.15 4.74 -5.72
CA VAL A 26 4.20 3.76 -5.17
C VAL A 26 3.89 2.72 -6.25
N THR A 27 4.86 1.85 -6.53
CA THR A 27 4.74 0.74 -7.48
C THR A 27 5.03 -0.59 -6.78
N PRO A 28 4.53 -1.73 -7.30
CA PRO A 28 4.72 -3.02 -6.65
C PRO A 28 6.18 -3.37 -6.41
N TYR A 29 7.06 -3.04 -7.36
CA TYR A 29 8.49 -3.28 -7.23
C TYR A 29 9.09 -2.57 -6.00
N PHE A 30 8.94 -1.25 -5.90
CA PHE A 30 9.51 -0.49 -4.78
C PHE A 30 8.85 -0.85 -3.45
N VAL A 31 7.54 -1.07 -3.45
CA VAL A 31 6.83 -1.47 -2.23
C VAL A 31 7.24 -2.87 -1.78
N GLU A 32 7.47 -3.83 -2.68
CA GLU A 32 8.01 -5.15 -2.32
C GLU A 32 9.43 -5.02 -1.73
N GLU A 33 10.31 -4.20 -2.31
CA GLU A 33 11.65 -3.97 -1.75
C GLU A 33 11.60 -3.37 -0.34
N ILE A 34 10.65 -2.47 -0.09
CA ILE A 34 10.42 -1.90 1.25
C ILE A 34 9.86 -2.96 2.19
N ILE A 35 8.89 -3.78 1.77
CA ILE A 35 8.35 -4.90 2.57
C ILE A 35 9.46 -5.89 2.93
N LYS A 36 10.35 -6.23 1.99
CA LYS A 36 11.52 -7.11 2.21
C LYS A 36 12.45 -6.56 3.29
N LYS A 37 12.67 -5.25 3.29
CA LYS A 37 13.57 -4.56 4.23
C LYS A 37 12.93 -4.35 5.60
N GLU A 38 11.73 -3.78 5.64
CA GLU A 38 11.07 -3.31 6.86
C GLU A 38 10.25 -4.40 7.56
N ARG A 39 9.88 -5.47 6.85
CA ARG A 39 9.09 -6.61 7.37
C ARG A 39 7.87 -6.19 8.20
N PRO A 40 6.95 -5.38 7.65
CA PRO A 40 5.78 -4.92 8.38
C PRO A 40 4.77 -6.05 8.61
N ASP A 41 4.08 -6.03 9.74
CA ASP A 41 3.00 -6.98 10.05
C ASP A 41 1.70 -6.73 9.27
N GLY A 42 1.55 -5.49 8.75
CA GLY A 42 0.37 -5.10 8.01
C GLY A 42 0.53 -3.81 7.21
N ILE A 43 -0.41 -3.58 6.30
CA ILE A 43 -0.41 -2.47 5.34
C ILE A 43 -1.80 -1.83 5.26
N LEU A 44 -1.83 -0.50 5.19
CA LEU A 44 -3.05 0.29 4.99
C LEU A 44 -3.06 0.86 3.57
N LEU A 45 -4.09 0.54 2.79
CA LEU A 45 -4.19 0.93 1.37
C LEU A 45 -5.15 2.10 1.11
N ALA A 46 -6.11 2.31 2.01
CA ALA A 46 -7.21 3.26 1.82
C ALA A 46 -6.82 4.75 1.87
N PHE A 47 -5.61 5.10 2.33
CA PHE A 47 -5.20 6.48 2.56
C PHE A 47 -4.39 7.11 1.42
N GLY A 48 -4.08 6.36 0.36
CA GLY A 48 -3.27 6.84 -0.76
C GLY A 48 -4.03 6.97 -2.09
N GLY A 49 -5.37 6.98 -2.03
CA GLY A 49 -6.23 7.03 -3.23
C GLY A 49 -5.99 5.86 -4.19
N GLN A 50 -6.32 6.05 -5.46
CA GLN A 50 -6.25 4.98 -6.47
C GLN A 50 -4.85 4.40 -6.64
N THR A 51 -3.81 5.23 -6.52
CA THR A 51 -2.42 4.79 -6.64
C THR A 51 -2.08 3.72 -5.60
N ALA A 52 -2.48 3.92 -4.34
CA ALA A 52 -2.24 2.95 -3.28
C ALA A 52 -3.15 1.73 -3.41
N LEU A 53 -4.41 1.91 -3.80
CA LEU A 53 -5.35 0.81 -4.01
C LEU A 53 -4.86 -0.12 -5.13
N ASN A 54 -4.50 0.42 -6.29
CA ASN A 54 -4.00 -0.37 -7.43
C ASN A 54 -2.71 -1.11 -7.08
N CYS A 55 -1.74 -0.41 -6.47
CA CYS A 55 -0.49 -1.03 -6.05
C CYS A 55 -0.73 -2.15 -5.02
N GLY A 56 -1.58 -1.91 -4.02
CA GLY A 56 -1.94 -2.90 -3.01
C GLY A 56 -2.66 -4.12 -3.58
N THR A 57 -3.59 -3.90 -4.50
CA THR A 57 -4.30 -4.97 -5.22
C THR A 57 -3.33 -5.80 -6.06
N GLU A 58 -2.40 -5.17 -6.78
CA GLU A 58 -1.41 -5.88 -7.57
C GLU A 58 -0.45 -6.70 -6.69
N LEU A 59 0.01 -6.15 -5.56
CA LEU A 59 0.82 -6.88 -4.57
C LEU A 59 0.07 -8.09 -3.99
N TYR A 60 -1.24 -7.95 -3.78
CA TYR A 60 -2.10 -9.03 -3.31
C TYR A 60 -2.26 -10.13 -4.36
N GLN A 61 -2.64 -9.75 -5.59
CA GLN A 61 -2.84 -10.68 -6.71
C GLN A 61 -1.55 -11.43 -7.08
N ASN A 62 -0.39 -10.77 -6.99
CA ASN A 62 0.92 -11.39 -7.21
C ASN A 62 1.38 -12.26 -6.03
N GLY A 63 0.58 -12.41 -4.97
CA GLY A 63 0.91 -13.22 -3.80
C GLY A 63 2.04 -12.66 -2.93
N ILE A 64 2.46 -11.42 -3.16
CA ILE A 64 3.59 -10.79 -2.47
C ILE A 64 3.23 -10.57 -1.00
N LEU A 65 2.03 -10.05 -0.72
CA LEU A 65 1.59 -9.82 0.67
C LEU A 65 1.57 -11.13 1.47
N GLN A 66 1.10 -12.23 0.87
CA GLN A 66 1.10 -13.56 1.48
C GLN A 66 2.53 -14.09 1.69
N LYS A 67 3.40 -13.99 0.68
CA LYS A 67 4.81 -14.40 0.74
C LYS A 67 5.57 -13.77 1.91
N TYR A 68 5.25 -12.53 2.25
CA TYR A 68 5.89 -11.79 3.34
C TYR A 68 5.07 -11.75 4.65
N GLY A 69 3.89 -12.37 4.70
CA GLY A 69 3.04 -12.39 5.88
C GLY A 69 2.41 -11.03 6.23
N VAL A 70 2.29 -10.12 5.26
CA VAL A 70 1.76 -8.77 5.45
C VAL A 70 0.24 -8.79 5.36
N ARG A 71 -0.45 -8.40 6.43
CA ARG A 71 -1.92 -8.33 6.45
C ARG A 71 -2.43 -6.99 5.94
N VAL A 72 -3.45 -7.01 5.08
CA VAL A 72 -4.16 -5.79 4.72
C VAL A 72 -5.04 -5.39 5.91
N LEU A 73 -4.85 -4.16 6.38
CA LEU A 73 -5.59 -3.59 7.50
C LEU A 73 -6.72 -2.69 6.97
N GLY A 74 -7.88 -2.74 7.61
CA GLY A 74 -9.07 -2.02 7.15
C GLY A 74 -9.89 -2.83 6.15
N THR A 75 -10.33 -2.21 5.06
CA THR A 75 -11.11 -2.87 4.00
C THR A 75 -10.28 -3.93 3.30
N SER A 76 -10.83 -5.13 3.12
CA SER A 76 -10.13 -6.22 2.43
C SER A 76 -9.88 -5.88 0.96
N VAL A 77 -8.83 -6.46 0.36
CA VAL A 77 -8.49 -6.24 -1.06
C VAL A 77 -9.60 -6.76 -1.96
N GLU A 78 -10.26 -7.86 -1.59
CA GLU A 78 -11.42 -8.38 -2.30
C GLU A 78 -12.55 -7.35 -2.35
N ALA A 79 -12.89 -6.75 -1.21
CA ALA A 79 -13.93 -5.73 -1.15
C ALA A 79 -13.58 -4.50 -1.99
N ILE A 80 -12.30 -4.07 -1.98
CA ILE A 80 -11.81 -3.00 -2.85
C ILE A 80 -12.00 -3.37 -4.33
N MET A 81 -11.58 -4.57 -4.74
CA MET A 81 -11.72 -5.04 -6.13
C MET A 81 -13.19 -5.11 -6.56
N TYR A 82 -14.09 -5.63 -5.72
CA TYR A 82 -15.52 -5.65 -6.00
C TYR A 82 -16.10 -4.26 -6.21
N THR A 83 -15.62 -3.25 -5.47
CA THR A 83 -16.12 -1.88 -5.59
C THR A 83 -15.56 -1.10 -6.78
N GLU A 84 -14.39 -1.49 -7.27
CA GLU A 84 -13.72 -0.86 -8.41
C GLU A 84 -14.21 -1.41 -9.76
N ASP A 85 -14.69 -2.66 -9.77
CA ASP A 85 -15.26 -3.30 -10.93
C ASP A 85 -16.70 -2.83 -11.17
N ARG A 86 -16.88 -1.97 -12.18
CA ARG A 86 -18.17 -1.38 -12.54
C ARG A 86 -19.21 -2.40 -12.99
N ASP A 87 -18.80 -3.58 -13.45
CA ASP A 87 -19.71 -4.64 -13.87
C ASP A 87 -20.15 -5.52 -12.68
N LEU A 88 -19.38 -5.52 -11.59
CA LEU A 88 -19.75 -6.16 -10.32
C LEU A 88 -20.57 -5.23 -9.40
N PHE A 89 -20.62 -3.93 -9.72
CA PHE A 89 -21.32 -2.90 -8.96
C PHE A 89 -22.75 -2.63 -9.49
N VAL A 90 -23.56 -3.68 -9.59
CA VAL A 90 -24.99 -3.63 -10.03
C VAL A 90 -25.91 -4.05 -8.88
#